data_AF-A0A268RCE2-F1
#
_entry.id   AF-A0A268RCE2-F1
#
_cell.length_a   1.000
_cell.length_b   1.000
_cell.length_c   1.000
_cell.angle_alpha   90.00
_cell.angle_beta   90.00
_cell.angle_gamma   90.00
#
_symmetry.space_group_name_H-M   'P 1'
#
loop_
_entity.id
_entity.type
_entity.pdbx_description
1 polymer ?
#
loop_
_entity_poly.entity_id
_entity_poly.type
_entity_poly.pdbx_seq_one_letter_code
_entity_poly.pdbx_strand_id
1 'polypeptide(L)'
;DYYTARGYARNERVGTSYLEYQYEDYLNPQKAKVEYVSDNTGSIVSEEVIDEGQRGYDLKLSFDIELQMEVEEIVEDELRKASSSHFLMDRAF
;
A
#
# COMPACT_ATOMS: atom_id res chain seq x y z
N ASP A 1 3.42 1.79 -17.71
CA ASP A 1 4.32 2.94 -17.94
C ASP A 1 4.44 3.91 -16.76
N TYR A 2 3.36 4.23 -16.02
CA TYR A 2 3.40 5.18 -14.89
C TYR A 2 4.53 4.95 -13.86
N TYR A 3 4.69 3.73 -13.34
CA TYR A 3 5.71 3.41 -12.34
C TYR A 3 7.11 3.21 -12.93
N THR A 4 7.21 2.55 -14.08
CA THR A 4 8.50 2.37 -14.78
C THR A 4 9.14 3.69 -15.17
N ALA A 5 8.34 4.69 -15.59
CA ALA A 5 8.82 6.04 -15.88
C ALA A 5 9.33 6.78 -14.62
N ARG A 6 8.88 6.35 -13.42
CA ARG A 6 9.34 6.86 -12.12
C ARG A 6 10.52 6.07 -11.54
N GLY A 7 11.11 5.16 -12.34
CA GLY A 7 12.28 4.38 -11.93
C GLY A 7 11.96 3.11 -11.17
N TYR A 8 10.68 2.73 -11.06
CA TYR A 8 10.32 1.49 -10.39
C TYR A 8 10.73 0.27 -11.22
N ALA A 9 11.26 -0.73 -10.54
CA ALA A 9 11.50 -2.03 -11.13
C ALA A 9 10.17 -2.71 -11.48
N ARG A 10 10.13 -3.51 -12.54
CA ARG A 10 8.88 -4.19 -12.96
C ARG A 10 8.32 -5.17 -11.93
N ASN A 11 9.16 -5.65 -11.01
CA ASN A 11 8.81 -6.54 -9.92
C ASN A 11 8.59 -5.80 -8.59
N GLU A 12 8.59 -4.47 -8.58
CA GLU A 12 8.25 -3.71 -7.38
C GLU A 12 6.76 -3.80 -7.07
N ARG A 13 6.46 -3.99 -5.78
CA ARG A 13 5.11 -3.89 -5.24
C ARG A 13 4.82 -2.41 -5.04
N VAL A 14 3.66 -1.99 -5.52
CA VAL A 14 3.20 -0.60 -5.43
C VAL A 14 1.75 -0.57 -4.97
N GLY A 15 1.38 0.49 -4.27
CA GLY A 15 0.02 0.83 -3.92
C GLY A 15 -0.81 1.16 -5.15
N THR A 16 -1.84 0.38 -5.44
CA THR A 16 -2.65 0.55 -6.66
C THR A 16 -4.03 1.17 -6.42
N SER A 17 -4.42 1.38 -5.16
CA SER A 17 -5.74 1.89 -4.83
C SER A 17 -5.73 2.86 -3.64
N TYR A 18 -6.72 3.76 -3.64
CA TYR A 18 -7.05 4.67 -2.54
C TYR A 18 -5.83 5.37 -1.91
N LEU A 19 -5.65 5.23 -0.59
CA LEU A 19 -4.57 5.87 0.17
C LEU A 19 -3.19 5.42 -0.30
N GLU A 20 -3.04 4.13 -0.62
CA GLU A 20 -1.76 3.57 -1.05
C GLU A 20 -1.33 4.19 -2.38
N TYR A 21 -2.23 4.28 -3.37
CA TYR A 21 -1.93 4.96 -4.63
C TYR A 21 -1.62 6.45 -4.44
N GLN A 22 -2.39 7.13 -3.58
CA GLN A 22 -2.27 8.57 -3.37
C GLN A 22 -0.99 8.97 -2.63
N TYR A 23 -0.49 8.10 -1.73
CA TYR A 23 0.67 8.39 -0.88
C TYR A 23 1.87 7.46 -1.16
N GLU A 24 1.86 6.73 -2.28
CA GLU A 24 2.90 5.79 -2.71
C GLU A 24 4.32 6.38 -2.60
N ASP A 25 4.52 7.62 -3.04
CA ASP A 25 5.83 8.28 -3.05
C ASP A 25 6.42 8.45 -1.63
N TYR A 26 5.59 8.40 -0.59
CA TYR A 26 5.99 8.50 0.81
C TYR A 26 5.97 7.13 1.52
N LEU A 27 5.03 6.27 1.16
CA LEU A 27 4.82 4.97 1.81
C LEU A 27 5.78 3.90 1.30
N ASN A 28 6.15 3.94 0.03
CA ASN A 28 7.00 2.92 -0.57
C ASN A 28 8.43 3.01 -0.02
N PRO A 29 8.98 1.91 0.56
CA PRO A 29 10.33 1.90 1.07
C PRO A 29 11.36 1.99 -0.06
N GLN A 30 12.47 2.66 0.20
CA GLN A 30 13.63 2.58 -0.67
C GLN A 30 14.38 1.28 -0.35
N LYS A 31 14.56 0.44 -1.36
CA LYS A 31 15.21 -0.86 -1.21
C LYS A 31 16.72 -0.71 -1.10
N ALA A 32 17.31 -1.45 -0.18
CA ALA A 32 18.76 -1.60 -0.09
C ALA A 32 19.32 -2.16 -1.41
N LYS A 33 20.51 -1.70 -1.79
CA LYS A 33 21.25 -2.15 -2.97
C LYS A 33 22.63 -2.60 -2.52
N VAL A 34 22.94 -3.85 -2.83
CA VAL A 34 24.24 -4.47 -2.57
C VAL A 34 24.79 -4.99 -3.88
N GLU A 35 26.04 -4.66 -4.17
CA GLU A 35 26.77 -5.16 -5.33
C GLU A 35 27.77 -6.23 -4.89
N TYR A 36 27.76 -7.35 -5.62
CA TYR A 36 28.66 -8.47 -5.42
C TYR A 36 29.62 -8.56 -6.61
N VAL A 37 30.92 -8.51 -6.34
CA VAL A 37 31.95 -8.74 -7.37
C VAL A 37 32.39 -10.19 -7.28
N SER A 38 32.20 -10.95 -8.35
CA SER A 38 32.62 -12.35 -8.44
C SER A 38 33.80 -12.53 -9.40
N ASP A 39 34.61 -13.55 -9.14
CA ASP A 39 35.66 -13.98 -10.05
C ASP A 39 35.12 -14.88 -11.18
N ASN A 40 35.99 -15.25 -12.13
CA ASN A 40 35.64 -16.15 -13.24
C ASN A 40 35.22 -17.57 -12.80
N THR A 41 35.40 -17.92 -11.52
CA THR A 41 34.97 -19.20 -10.93
C THR A 41 33.61 -19.11 -10.23
N GLY A 42 33.03 -17.90 -10.14
CA GLY A 42 31.76 -17.64 -9.46
C GLY A 42 31.90 -17.42 -7.96
N SER A 43 33.12 -17.35 -7.42
CA SER A 43 33.35 -17.05 -6.01
C SER A 43 33.21 -15.55 -5.78
N ILE A 44 32.49 -15.16 -4.72
CA ILE A 44 32.33 -13.74 -4.35
C ILE A 44 33.65 -13.24 -3.76
N VAL A 45 34.21 -12.20 -4.37
CA VAL A 45 35.49 -11.57 -4.00
C VAL A 45 35.27 -10.35 -3.13
N SER A 46 34.18 -9.61 -3.35
CA SER A 46 33.79 -8.47 -2.52
C SER A 46 32.30 -8.21 -2.53
N GLU A 47 31.83 -7.57 -1.46
CA GLU A 47 30.47 -7.08 -1.26
C GLU A 47 30.55 -5.59 -0.93
N GLU A 48 29.79 -4.77 -1.65
CA GLU A 48 29.68 -3.33 -1.42
C GLU A 48 28.21 -2.93 -1.25
N VAL A 49 27.90 -2.29 -0.13
CA VAL A 49 26.56 -1.72 0.11
C VAL A 49 26.51 -0.36 -0.58
N ILE A 50 25.81 -0.30 -1.71
CA ILE A 50 25.63 0.93 -2.50
C ILE A 50 24.56 1.82 -1.86
N ASP A 51 23.52 1.21 -1.30
CA ASP A 51 22.40 1.88 -0.63
C ASP A 51 21.91 1.00 0.51
N GLU A 52 21.84 1.54 1.73
CA GLU A 52 21.31 0.80 2.89
C GLU A 52 19.78 0.64 2.83
N GLY A 53 19.13 1.39 1.95
CA GLY A 53 17.68 1.50 1.89
C GLY A 53 17.10 2.28 3.06
N GLN A 54 15.81 2.56 2.99
CA GLN A 54 15.08 3.19 4.07
C GLN A 54 13.63 2.75 4.08
N ARG A 55 13.09 2.61 5.29
CA ARG A 55 11.67 2.36 5.50
C ARG A 55 10.87 3.56 4.99
N GLY A 56 9.71 3.30 4.38
CA GLY A 56 8.75 4.34 4.03
C GLY A 56 8.25 5.10 5.27
N TYR A 57 7.66 6.27 5.02
CA TYR A 57 7.12 7.11 6.08
C TYR A 57 5.82 6.53 6.64
N ASP A 58 5.56 6.84 7.91
CA ASP A 58 4.27 6.55 8.52
C ASP A 58 3.26 7.65 8.17
N LEU A 59 2.11 7.25 7.62
CA LEU A 59 1.02 8.17 7.32
C LEU A 59 0.05 8.25 8.50
N LYS A 60 -0.04 9.42 9.13
CA LYS A 60 -1.04 9.71 10.16
C LYS A 60 -2.27 10.37 9.52
N LEU A 61 -3.42 9.71 9.60
CA LEU A 61 -4.67 10.22 9.07
C LEU A 61 -5.34 11.19 10.04
N SER A 62 -6.21 12.04 9.52
CA SER A 62 -7.08 12.92 10.30
C SER A 62 -8.35 12.23 10.82
N PHE A 63 -8.61 10.99 10.38
CA PHE A 63 -9.77 10.23 10.81
C PHE A 63 -9.57 9.73 12.23
N ASP A 64 -10.62 9.88 13.02
CA ASP A 64 -10.77 9.16 14.27
C ASP A 64 -11.45 7.82 13.99
N ILE A 65 -10.80 6.72 14.36
CA ILE A 65 -11.31 5.38 14.05
C ILE A 65 -12.54 5.02 14.88
N GLU A 66 -12.65 5.55 16.10
CA GLU A 66 -13.82 5.30 16.96
C GLU A 66 -15.04 6.00 16.37
N LEU A 67 -14.90 7.27 15.99
CA LEU A 67 -15.96 8.01 15.30
C LEU A 67 -16.36 7.36 13.98
N GLN A 68 -15.40 6.87 13.19
CA GLN A 68 -15.70 6.22 11.91
C GLN A 68 -16.54 4.96 12.11
N MET A 69 -16.20 4.13 13.10
CA MET A 69 -16.97 2.91 13.40
C MET A 69 -18.40 3.23 13.88
N GLU A 70 -18.58 4.23 14.75
CA GLU A 70 -19.92 4.64 15.20
C GLU A 70 -20.77 5.15 14.03
N VAL A 71 -20.18 5.93 13.12
CA VAL A 71 -20.88 6.41 11.93
C VAL A 71 -21.28 5.26 11.02
N GLU A 72 -20.41 4.27 10.83
CA GLU A 72 -20.71 3.07 10.04
C GLU A 72 -21.86 2.26 10.63
N GLU A 73 -21.89 2.06 11.96
CA GLU A 73 -22.99 1.37 12.64
C GLU A 73 -24.32 2.10 12.45
N ILE A 74 -24.35 3.42 12.63
CA ILE A 74 -25.55 4.24 12.42
C ILE A 74 -26.04 4.12 10.97
N VAL A 75 -25.13 4.22 10.00
CA VAL A 75 -25.47 4.10 8.58
C VAL A 75 -26.03 2.71 8.27
N GLU A 76 -25.41 1.65 8.79
CA GLU A 76 -25.90 0.28 8.60
C GLU A 76 -27.30 0.07 9.19
N ASP A 77 -27.54 0.57 10.40
CA ASP A 77 -28.83 0.47 11.07
C ASP A 77 -29.94 1.22 10.32
N GLU A 78 -29.66 2.43 9.85
CA GLU A 78 -30.64 3.21 9.07
C GLU A 78 -30.89 2.56 7.70
N LEU A 79 -29.87 2.00 7.06
CA LEU A 79 -30.03 1.23 5.82
C LEU A 79 -30.86 -0.03 6.03
N ARG A 80 -30.69 -0.75 7.15
CA ARG A 80 -31.51 -1.92 7.50
C ARG A 80 -32.97 -1.56 7.77
N LYS A 81 -33.23 -0.46 8.49
CA LYS A 81 -34.59 0.05 8.69
C LYS A 81 -35.23 0.43 7.36
N ALA A 82 -34.49 1.13 6.48
CA ALA A 82 -34.97 1.49 5.16
C ALA A 82 -35.18 0.25 4.25
N SER A 83 -34.29 -0.74 4.29
CA SER A 83 -34.39 -1.96 3.47
C SER A 83 -35.52 -2.88 3.93
N SER A 84 -35.86 -2.90 5.22
CA SER A 84 -37.05 -3.60 5.74
C SER A 84 -38.36 -3.09 5.12
N SER A 85 -38.35 -1.88 4.53
CA SER A 85 -39.47 -1.32 3.78
C SER A 85 -39.51 -1.72 2.30
N HIS A 86 -38.47 -2.35 1.75
CA HIS A 86 -38.37 -2.79 0.36
C HIS A 86 -37.67 -4.16 0.25
N PHE A 87 -38.48 -5.22 0.15
CA PHE A 87 -38.10 -6.64 -0.02
C PHE A 87 -37.15 -6.98 -1.20
N LEU A 88 -36.73 -6.02 -2.02
CA LEU A 88 -35.91 -6.24 -3.21
C LEU A 88 -34.42 -5.89 -3.03
N MET A 89 -34.01 -5.27 -1.91
CA MET A 89 -32.64 -4.78 -1.73
C MET A 89 -31.69 -5.78 -1.04
N ASP A 90 -32.21 -6.91 -0.54
CA ASP A 90 -31.44 -7.96 0.16
C ASP A 90 -30.51 -8.78 -0.79
N ARG A 91 -30.49 -8.45 -2.09
CA ARG A 91 -29.71 -9.15 -3.14
C ARG A 91 -28.57 -8.32 -3.74
N ALA A 92 -28.29 -7.12 -3.23
CA ALA A 92 -27.37 -6.16 -3.86
C ALA A 92 -25.94 -6.14 -3.28
N PHE A 93 -25.60 -7.02 -2.35
CA PHE A 93 -24.24 -7.15 -1.81
C PHE A 93 -23.79 -8.62 -1.81
#